data_AF-A0A7W2EWF6-F1
#
_entry.id   AF-A0A7W2EWF6-F1
#
_cell.length_a   1.000
_cell.length_b   1.000
_cell.length_c   1.000
_cell.angle_alpha   90.00
_cell.angle_beta   90.00
_cell.angle_gamma   90.00
#
_symmetry.space_group_name_H-M   'P 1'
#
loop_
_entity.id
_entity.type
_entity.pdbx_description
1 polymer ?
#
loop_
_entity_poly.entity_id
_entity_poly.type
_entity_poly.pdbx_seq_one_letter_code
_entity_poly.pdbx_strand_id
1 'polypeptide(L)'
;MKSTPTLKQLAGVVVSAAALLGAAPAMADTINFESHGPDIFAGGDTFAEAGYTMQVLDSIAGGGGFAGAIANGADPDTCSVAACPVGNNSMYYLGLNDGGLNIHRTDATAFSLHGLDYAFVAPVGGLPNFSYGQLVLTGTLAGGGTVRSAFDFQLQNGAGNYVFGAVPLGSAFGQATLSGLTVSACLFDGNGSCFNPAANQAQFAIDNLNVSAVPEPSAYAMLMLGLGGVAFAARRRVRQNGAAANLPVQA
;
A
#
# COMPACT_ATOMS: atom_id res chain seq x y z
N MET A 1 -29.70 -39.33 -32.18
CA MET A 1 -30.42 -38.10 -31.79
C MET A 1 -29.48 -37.22 -30.98
N LYS A 2 -28.96 -36.13 -31.55
CA LYS A 2 -28.19 -35.11 -30.81
C LYS A 2 -29.20 -34.09 -30.27
N SER A 3 -29.34 -34.03 -28.95
CA SER A 3 -30.23 -33.09 -28.27
C SER A 3 -29.67 -31.67 -28.42
N THR A 4 -30.36 -30.82 -29.17
CA THR A 4 -30.01 -29.42 -29.34
C THR A 4 -30.39 -28.68 -28.06
N PRO A 5 -29.44 -28.00 -27.38
CA PRO A 5 -29.77 -27.27 -26.15
C PRO A 5 -30.75 -26.13 -26.45
N THR A 6 -31.74 -25.96 -25.58
CA THR A 6 -32.78 -24.95 -25.76
C THR A 6 -32.27 -23.57 -25.37
N LEU A 7 -32.79 -22.51 -26.01
CA LEU A 7 -32.41 -21.10 -25.79
C LEU A 7 -32.48 -20.65 -24.31
N LYS A 8 -33.30 -21.33 -23.50
CA LYS A 8 -33.41 -21.14 -22.04
C LYS A 8 -32.16 -21.58 -21.27
N GLN A 9 -31.45 -22.59 -21.77
CA GLN A 9 -30.19 -23.09 -21.18
C GLN A 9 -29.00 -22.16 -21.48
N LEU A 10 -29.02 -21.47 -22.62
CA LEU A 10 -28.01 -20.47 -22.98
C LEU A 10 -28.13 -19.16 -22.16
N ALA A 11 -29.35 -18.76 -21.80
CA ALA A 11 -29.58 -17.53 -21.02
C ALA A 11 -29.12 -17.63 -19.55
N GLY A 12 -29.16 -18.83 -18.95
CA GLY A 12 -28.69 -19.06 -17.59
C GLY A 12 -27.16 -18.96 -17.45
N VAL A 13 -26.42 -19.39 -18.48
CA VAL A 13 -24.95 -19.43 -18.47
C VAL A 13 -24.32 -18.04 -18.58
N VAL A 14 -24.96 -17.10 -19.29
CA VAL A 14 -24.41 -15.73 -19.48
C VAL A 14 -24.55 -14.87 -18.22
N VAL A 15 -25.60 -15.07 -17.42
CA VAL A 15 -25.80 -14.31 -16.17
C VAL A 15 -24.82 -14.76 -15.08
N SER A 16 -24.49 -16.05 -15.02
CA SER A 16 -23.50 -16.59 -14.08
C SER A 16 -22.06 -16.16 -14.42
N ALA A 17 -21.73 -16.01 -15.71
CA ALA A 17 -20.40 -15.57 -16.13
C ALA A 17 -20.15 -14.06 -15.86
N ALA A 18 -21.18 -13.21 -15.91
CA ALA A 18 -21.05 -11.78 -15.65
C ALA A 18 -20.90 -11.43 -14.16
N ALA A 19 -21.46 -12.24 -13.25
CA ALA A 19 -21.35 -12.03 -11.80
C ALA A 19 -19.92 -12.28 -11.28
N LEU A 20 -19.12 -13.09 -11.97
CA LEU A 20 -17.73 -13.37 -11.61
C LEU A 20 -16.73 -12.30 -12.11
N LEU A 21 -17.17 -11.38 -12.98
CA LEU A 21 -16.33 -10.32 -13.55
C LEU A 21 -16.47 -8.96 -12.81
N GLY A 22 -17.41 -8.85 -11.86
CA GLY A 22 -17.75 -7.58 -11.22
C GLY A 22 -17.09 -7.31 -9.86
N ALA A 23 -16.55 -8.33 -9.20
CA ALA A 23 -15.68 -8.11 -8.06
C ALA A 23 -14.29 -7.81 -8.62
N ALA A 24 -13.96 -6.54 -8.86
CA ALA A 24 -12.56 -6.18 -9.01
C ALA A 24 -11.88 -6.67 -7.73
N PRO A 25 -10.96 -7.67 -7.79
CA PRO A 25 -10.21 -8.04 -6.62
C PRO A 25 -9.54 -6.75 -6.14
N ALA A 26 -9.52 -6.51 -4.82
CA ALA A 26 -8.54 -5.59 -4.25
C ALA A 26 -7.19 -6.15 -4.68
N MET A 27 -6.60 -5.61 -5.75
CA MET A 27 -5.34 -6.13 -6.28
C MET A 27 -4.31 -5.78 -5.21
N ALA A 28 -3.83 -6.81 -4.52
CA ALA A 28 -2.69 -6.69 -3.64
C ALA A 28 -1.49 -6.33 -4.53
N ASP A 29 -0.83 -5.26 -4.18
CA ASP A 29 0.34 -4.72 -4.84
C ASP A 29 1.45 -4.54 -3.80
N THR A 30 2.69 -4.42 -4.25
CA THR A 30 3.84 -4.26 -3.36
C THR A 30 4.68 -3.08 -3.81
N ILE A 31 4.83 -2.09 -2.94
CA ILE A 31 5.81 -1.01 -3.14
C ILE A 31 7.15 -1.55 -2.64
N ASN A 32 8.04 -1.87 -3.57
CA ASN A 32 9.36 -2.45 -3.31
C ASN A 32 10.53 -1.63 -3.89
N PHE A 33 10.25 -0.44 -4.44
CA PHE A 33 11.26 0.51 -4.94
C PHE A 33 12.16 0.01 -6.09
N GLU A 34 11.88 -1.16 -6.65
CA GLU A 34 12.70 -1.79 -7.70
C GLU A 34 12.63 -1.06 -9.05
N SER A 35 11.69 -0.13 -9.22
CA SER A 35 11.60 0.67 -10.44
C SER A 35 12.59 1.85 -10.46
N HIS A 36 13.33 2.05 -9.37
CA HIS A 36 14.27 3.15 -9.17
C HIS A 36 15.74 2.69 -9.13
N GLY A 37 16.64 3.58 -9.53
CA GLY A 37 18.07 3.49 -9.20
C GLY A 37 18.36 4.14 -7.83
N PRO A 38 19.59 4.00 -7.29
CA PRO A 38 20.00 4.73 -6.10
C PRO A 38 19.86 6.24 -6.33
N ASP A 39 19.24 6.93 -5.37
CA ASP A 39 18.99 8.37 -5.47
C ASP A 39 18.91 9.01 -4.07
N ILE A 40 19.08 10.32 -4.01
CA ILE A 40 19.01 11.12 -2.79
C ILE A 40 17.94 12.20 -2.92
N PHE A 41 17.18 12.41 -1.86
CA PHE A 41 16.05 13.33 -1.86
C PHE A 41 16.18 14.39 -0.78
N ALA A 42 15.78 15.60 -1.15
CA ALA A 42 15.54 16.69 -0.24
C ALA A 42 14.08 16.67 0.27
N GLY A 43 13.83 17.42 1.35
CA GLY A 43 12.47 17.68 1.81
C GLY A 43 11.57 18.27 0.73
N GLY A 44 10.43 17.61 0.48
CA GLY A 44 9.42 18.02 -0.49
C GLY A 44 9.54 17.36 -1.86
N ASP A 45 10.66 16.69 -2.15
CA ASP A 45 10.83 15.93 -3.39
C ASP A 45 9.79 14.81 -3.50
N THR A 46 9.39 14.50 -4.73
CA THR A 46 8.41 13.45 -5.00
C THR A 46 8.91 12.47 -6.05
N PHE A 47 8.48 11.21 -5.89
CA PHE A 47 8.67 10.14 -6.86
C PHE A 47 7.42 9.25 -6.87
N ALA A 48 7.33 8.34 -7.85
CA ALA A 48 6.17 7.46 -8.00
C ALA A 48 6.61 6.01 -8.20
N GLU A 49 5.94 5.09 -7.52
CA GLU A 49 6.22 3.65 -7.51
C GLU A 49 4.90 2.88 -7.35
N ALA A 50 4.71 1.79 -8.08
CA ALA A 50 3.51 0.93 -8.01
C ALA A 50 2.14 1.67 -8.03
N GLY A 51 2.03 2.80 -8.72
CA GLY A 51 0.79 3.61 -8.76
C GLY A 51 0.55 4.49 -7.54
N TYR A 52 1.52 4.63 -6.66
CA TYR A 52 1.54 5.55 -5.53
C TYR A 52 2.50 6.71 -5.80
N THR A 53 2.21 7.86 -5.21
CA THR A 53 3.13 8.99 -5.15
C THR A 53 3.71 9.06 -3.74
N MET A 54 5.01 9.27 -3.69
CA MET A 54 5.79 9.38 -2.47
C MET A 54 6.29 10.81 -2.38
N GLN A 55 6.13 11.42 -1.22
CA GLN A 55 6.69 12.73 -0.91
C GLN A 55 7.62 12.60 0.29
N VAL A 56 8.87 13.01 0.09
CA VAL A 56 9.89 12.99 1.14
C VAL A 56 9.60 14.13 2.12
N LEU A 57 9.51 13.78 3.40
CA LEU A 57 9.26 14.72 4.49
C LEU A 57 10.59 15.06 5.16
N ASP A 58 10.81 16.33 5.46
CA ASP A 58 11.98 16.83 6.17
C ASP A 58 11.55 17.35 7.55
N SER A 59 12.42 17.18 8.53
CA SER A 59 12.25 17.69 9.89
C SER A 59 12.55 19.19 10.00
N ILE A 60 13.24 19.76 9.01
CA ILE A 60 13.54 21.19 8.92
C ILE A 60 12.41 21.92 8.18
N ALA A 61 11.77 22.87 8.89
CA ALA A 61 10.75 23.73 8.29
C ALA A 61 11.35 24.58 7.15
N GLY A 62 10.83 24.39 5.92
CA GLY A 62 11.32 25.05 4.72
C GLY A 62 12.11 24.15 3.76
N GLY A 63 12.40 22.91 4.15
CA GLY A 63 13.10 21.91 3.33
C GLY A 63 14.59 22.21 3.14
N GLY A 64 15.25 21.38 2.33
CA GLY A 64 16.64 21.56 1.90
C GLY A 64 17.67 20.68 2.62
N GLY A 65 17.25 19.84 3.59
CA GLY A 65 18.09 18.79 4.16
C GLY A 65 18.02 17.49 3.35
N PHE A 66 19.06 16.66 3.44
CA PHE A 66 19.05 15.29 2.95
C PHE A 66 18.09 14.45 3.81
N ALA A 67 16.86 14.25 3.34
CA ALA A 67 15.77 13.72 4.16
C ALA A 67 15.36 12.28 3.79
N GLY A 68 15.75 11.82 2.60
CA GLY A 68 15.55 10.44 2.20
C GLY A 68 16.47 10.00 1.06
N ALA A 69 16.46 8.71 0.78
CA ALA A 69 17.20 8.11 -0.33
C ALA A 69 16.54 6.80 -0.80
N ILE A 70 16.80 6.40 -2.03
CA ILE A 70 16.69 4.99 -2.43
C ILE A 70 18.10 4.38 -2.35
N ALA A 71 18.20 3.27 -1.63
CA ALA A 71 19.43 2.54 -1.42
C ALA A 71 19.37 1.18 -2.13
N ASN A 72 20.52 0.70 -2.61
CA ASN A 72 20.69 -0.65 -3.13
C ASN A 72 21.43 -1.51 -2.11
N GLY A 73 20.73 -2.49 -1.53
CA GLY A 73 21.30 -3.41 -0.54
C GLY A 73 22.35 -4.37 -1.07
N ALA A 74 22.41 -4.59 -2.40
CA ALA A 74 23.47 -5.38 -3.03
C ALA A 74 24.77 -4.59 -3.23
N ASP A 75 24.73 -3.26 -3.12
CA ASP A 75 25.90 -2.41 -3.30
C ASP A 75 26.51 -2.05 -1.94
N PRO A 76 27.76 -2.50 -1.64
CA PRO A 76 28.42 -2.22 -0.37
C PRO A 76 28.74 -0.74 -0.15
N ASP A 77 28.77 0.08 -1.22
CA ASP A 77 29.13 1.49 -1.15
C ASP A 77 27.92 2.41 -0.91
N THR A 78 26.69 1.90 -1.03
CA THR A 78 25.43 2.65 -0.80
C THR A 78 25.40 3.39 0.53
N CYS A 79 26.10 2.85 1.54
CA CYS A 79 26.02 3.30 2.92
C CYS A 79 27.38 3.73 3.46
N SER A 80 28.06 4.60 2.71
CA SER A 80 29.36 5.14 3.11
C SER A 80 29.28 6.17 4.24
N VAL A 81 28.09 6.72 4.51
CA VAL A 81 27.85 7.81 5.49
C VAL A 81 26.94 7.41 6.65
N ALA A 82 26.33 6.23 6.60
CA ALA A 82 25.48 5.66 7.65
C ALA A 82 25.65 4.14 7.68
N ALA A 83 25.29 3.48 8.78
CA ALA A 83 25.30 2.02 8.86
C ALA A 83 23.93 1.46 8.48
N CYS A 84 23.78 1.10 7.20
CA CYS A 84 22.54 0.54 6.68
C CYS A 84 22.24 -0.86 7.23
N PRO A 85 20.95 -1.20 7.29
CA PRO A 85 20.52 -2.54 7.65
C PRO A 85 20.93 -3.56 6.59
N VAL A 86 21.13 -4.80 7.04
CA VAL A 86 21.45 -5.95 6.18
C VAL A 86 20.27 -6.89 6.06
N GLY A 87 20.39 -7.89 5.18
CA GLY A 87 19.34 -8.88 4.94
C GLY A 87 18.36 -8.50 3.84
N ASN A 88 18.60 -7.38 3.16
CA ASN A 88 17.96 -6.99 1.92
C ASN A 88 19.03 -6.72 0.86
N ASN A 89 18.97 -7.41 -0.28
CA ASN A 89 19.89 -7.25 -1.42
C ASN A 89 19.22 -6.55 -2.61
N SER A 90 18.10 -5.88 -2.39
CA SER A 90 17.32 -5.18 -3.41
C SER A 90 17.25 -3.68 -3.11
N MET A 91 16.39 -2.96 -3.83
CA MET A 91 16.16 -1.54 -3.60
C MET A 91 15.26 -1.33 -2.40
N TYR A 92 15.52 -0.28 -1.61
CA TYR A 92 14.67 0.09 -0.48
C TYR A 92 14.74 1.59 -0.18
N TYR A 93 13.72 2.11 0.50
CA TYR A 93 13.70 3.50 0.91
C TYR A 93 14.37 3.71 2.26
N LEU A 94 15.14 4.80 2.36
CA LEU A 94 15.74 5.31 3.58
C LEU A 94 15.08 6.63 3.98
N GLY A 95 14.57 6.73 5.20
CA GLY A 95 14.27 8.01 5.86
C GLY A 95 15.47 8.45 6.69
N LEU A 96 16.01 9.63 6.40
CA LEU A 96 17.30 10.10 6.91
C LEU A 96 17.15 11.47 7.56
N ASN A 97 18.03 11.79 8.52
CA ASN A 97 18.01 13.07 9.23
C ASN A 97 16.62 13.46 9.81
N ASP A 98 15.99 12.51 10.52
CA ASP A 98 14.61 12.62 11.05
C ASP A 98 13.51 12.73 9.97
N GLY A 99 13.88 12.57 8.70
CA GLY A 99 12.98 12.61 7.57
C GLY A 99 11.97 11.47 7.58
N GLY A 100 10.93 11.63 6.79
CA GLY A 100 9.83 10.68 6.66
C GLY A 100 9.41 10.51 5.21
N LEU A 101 8.37 9.70 5.00
CA LEU A 101 7.77 9.48 3.69
C LEU A 101 6.27 9.59 3.80
N ASN A 102 5.67 10.50 3.05
CA ASN A 102 4.24 10.50 2.83
C ASN A 102 3.92 9.72 1.56
N ILE A 103 2.89 8.88 1.61
CA ILE A 103 2.49 7.98 0.54
C ILE A 103 0.99 8.14 0.33
N HIS A 104 0.58 8.39 -0.91
CA HIS A 104 -0.82 8.37 -1.32
C HIS A 104 -0.96 7.73 -2.69
N ARG A 105 -2.15 7.24 -3.03
CA ARG A 105 -2.41 6.75 -4.39
C ARG A 105 -2.33 7.90 -5.39
N THR A 106 -1.81 7.61 -6.58
CA THR A 106 -1.72 8.62 -7.67
C THR A 106 -3.10 8.99 -8.22
N ASP A 107 -4.06 8.08 -8.14
CA ASP A 107 -5.46 8.29 -8.53
C ASP A 107 -6.33 8.92 -7.42
N ALA A 108 -5.73 9.30 -6.29
CA ALA A 108 -6.39 9.84 -5.10
C ALA A 108 -7.49 8.95 -4.48
N THR A 109 -7.57 7.68 -4.87
CA THR A 109 -8.49 6.72 -4.25
C THR A 109 -7.89 6.16 -2.95
N ALA A 110 -8.72 5.47 -2.17
CA ALA A 110 -8.28 4.89 -0.92
C ALA A 110 -7.54 3.56 -1.10
N PHE A 111 -6.72 3.20 -0.12
CA PHE A 111 -5.97 1.95 -0.06
C PHE A 111 -5.89 1.40 1.35
N SER A 112 -5.44 0.15 1.48
CA SER A 112 -5.08 -0.45 2.77
C SER A 112 -3.61 -0.86 2.74
N LEU A 113 -2.99 -0.90 3.93
CA LEU A 113 -1.62 -1.40 4.14
C LEU A 113 -1.69 -2.62 5.06
N HIS A 114 -1.13 -3.74 4.62
CA HIS A 114 -1.22 -5.04 5.29
C HIS A 114 0.07 -5.46 5.99
N GLY A 115 1.20 -4.87 5.59
CA GLY A 115 2.50 -5.22 6.11
C GLY A 115 3.61 -4.46 5.40
N LEU A 116 4.80 -4.49 5.98
CA LEU A 116 6.02 -3.99 5.36
C LEU A 116 7.24 -4.65 6.01
N ASP A 117 8.38 -4.55 5.33
CA ASP A 117 9.68 -4.80 5.92
C ASP A 117 10.28 -3.48 6.39
N TYR A 118 10.94 -3.49 7.55
CA TYR A 118 11.57 -2.30 8.10
C TYR A 118 12.80 -2.62 8.93
N ALA A 119 13.67 -1.62 9.09
CA ALA A 119 14.83 -1.70 9.96
C ALA A 119 15.28 -0.32 10.45
N PHE A 120 16.11 -0.33 11.49
CA PHE A 120 16.84 0.86 11.92
C PHE A 120 18.03 1.11 11.02
N VAL A 121 18.28 2.39 10.71
CA VAL A 121 19.48 2.84 10.01
C VAL A 121 20.33 3.57 11.03
N ALA A 122 21.44 2.95 11.43
CA ALA A 122 22.29 3.54 12.44
C ALA A 122 23.02 4.76 11.84
N PRO A 123 22.99 5.95 12.48
CA PRO A 123 23.71 7.13 11.99
C PRO A 123 25.22 6.89 11.86
N VAL A 124 25.76 5.99 12.67
CA VAL A 124 27.15 5.56 12.64
C VAL A 124 27.23 4.07 12.92
N GLY A 125 28.27 3.41 12.40
CA GLY A 125 28.56 2.00 12.69
C GLY A 125 29.08 1.78 14.11
N GLY A 126 29.02 0.53 14.58
CA GLY A 126 29.60 0.12 15.87
C GLY A 126 28.80 0.53 17.10
N LEU A 127 27.54 0.94 16.93
CA LEU A 127 26.64 1.20 18.05
C LEU A 127 26.40 -0.07 18.88
N PRO A 128 26.26 0.05 20.22
CA PRO A 128 25.81 -1.06 21.06
C PRO A 128 24.49 -1.68 20.60
N ASN A 129 24.29 -2.97 20.89
CA ASN A 129 23.07 -3.66 20.49
C ASN A 129 21.88 -3.28 21.39
N PHE A 130 21.14 -2.25 20.98
CA PHE A 130 19.89 -1.81 21.59
C PHE A 130 18.80 -1.59 20.54
N SER A 131 17.55 -1.58 21.02
CA SER A 131 16.43 -0.99 20.29
C SER A 131 16.46 0.52 20.55
N TYR A 132 16.84 1.29 19.53
CA TYR A 132 17.08 2.74 19.66
C TYR A 132 15.81 3.58 19.54
N GLY A 133 14.71 3.00 19.08
CA GLY A 133 13.51 3.74 18.79
C GLY A 133 12.46 2.91 18.07
N GLN A 134 11.54 3.61 17.40
CA GLN A 134 10.40 3.00 16.73
C GLN A 134 10.23 3.52 15.32
N LEU A 135 9.81 2.63 14.42
CA LEU A 135 9.12 3.02 13.20
C LEU A 135 7.69 3.44 13.57
N VAL A 136 7.24 4.57 13.05
CA VAL A 136 5.91 5.13 13.30
C VAL A 136 5.15 5.22 11.99
N LEU A 137 4.00 4.55 11.93
CA LEU A 137 3.04 4.64 10.84
C LEU A 137 1.86 5.51 11.28
N THR A 138 1.57 6.55 10.52
CA THR A 138 0.39 7.40 10.72
C THR A 138 -0.45 7.41 9.45
N GLY A 139 -1.57 6.72 9.47
CA GLY A 139 -2.50 6.65 8.35
C GLY A 139 -3.58 7.72 8.48
N THR A 140 -3.85 8.44 7.40
CA THR A 140 -5.04 9.30 7.28
C THR A 140 -6.18 8.44 6.77
N LEU A 141 -7.26 8.34 7.53
CA LEU A 141 -8.43 7.53 7.16
C LEU A 141 -9.22 8.24 6.05
N ALA A 142 -9.76 7.49 5.09
CA ALA A 142 -10.58 8.03 4.00
C ALA A 142 -11.85 8.75 4.50
N GLY A 143 -12.37 8.35 5.66
CA GLY A 143 -13.50 9.01 6.34
C GLY A 143 -13.10 10.21 7.21
N GLY A 144 -11.83 10.60 7.22
CA GLY A 144 -11.26 11.58 8.13
C GLY A 144 -10.72 10.98 9.44
N GLY A 145 -9.85 11.73 10.12
CA GLY A 145 -9.13 11.26 11.29
C GLY A 145 -7.84 10.50 10.94
N THR A 146 -7.17 9.98 11.97
CA THR A 146 -5.92 9.24 11.82
C THR A 146 -5.92 7.94 12.61
N VAL A 147 -5.17 6.96 12.11
CA VAL A 147 -4.79 5.76 12.84
C VAL A 147 -3.27 5.73 12.96
N ARG A 148 -2.75 5.29 14.10
CA ARG A 148 -1.32 5.25 14.38
C ARG A 148 -0.89 3.87 14.84
N SER A 149 0.26 3.41 14.40
CA SER A 149 0.95 2.24 14.92
C SER A 149 2.44 2.54 15.04
N ALA A 150 3.09 1.94 16.03
CA ALA A 150 4.52 2.10 16.25
C ALA A 150 5.14 0.75 16.54
N PHE A 151 6.32 0.51 15.98
CA PHE A 151 7.04 -0.76 16.08
C PHE A 151 8.47 -0.51 16.47
N ASP A 152 8.91 -1.11 17.57
CA ASP A 152 10.30 -1.04 18.00
C ASP A 152 11.20 -1.57 16.89
N PHE A 153 12.34 -0.89 16.69
CA PHE A 153 13.35 -1.41 15.79
C PHE A 153 13.96 -2.69 16.35
N GLN A 154 14.25 -3.63 15.44
CA GLN A 154 14.86 -4.89 15.80
C GLN A 154 16.30 -4.70 16.30
N LEU A 155 16.76 -5.67 17.09
CA LEU A 155 18.13 -5.73 17.56
C LEU A 155 19.10 -6.10 16.44
N GLN A 156 20.39 -5.85 16.69
CA GLN A 156 21.45 -6.27 15.79
C GLN A 156 21.60 -7.79 15.76
N ASN A 157 22.03 -8.32 14.61
CA ASN A 157 22.45 -9.70 14.47
C ASN A 157 23.81 -9.97 15.13
N GLY A 158 24.28 -11.22 15.08
CA GLY A 158 25.57 -11.61 15.67
C GLY A 158 26.81 -10.93 15.07
N ALA A 159 26.67 -10.24 13.93
CA ALA A 159 27.73 -9.44 13.30
C ALA A 159 27.64 -7.94 13.65
N GLY A 160 26.71 -7.53 14.53
CA GLY A 160 26.54 -6.14 14.94
C GLY A 160 25.77 -5.27 13.95
N ASN A 161 25.08 -5.88 12.98
CA ASN A 161 24.30 -5.15 11.97
C ASN A 161 22.81 -5.20 12.29
N TYR A 162 22.11 -4.07 12.11
CA TYR A 162 20.65 -4.05 12.09
C TYR A 162 20.14 -4.85 10.89
N VAL A 163 18.99 -5.51 11.06
CA VAL A 163 18.43 -6.40 10.05
C VAL A 163 17.01 -5.98 9.70
N PHE A 164 16.65 -6.15 8.42
CA PHE A 164 15.25 -6.05 8.00
C PHE A 164 14.39 -7.08 8.72
N GLY A 165 13.24 -6.61 9.20
CA GLY A 165 12.21 -7.40 9.81
C GLY A 165 10.85 -7.15 9.16
N ALA A 166 10.12 -8.22 8.89
CA ALA A 166 8.76 -8.13 8.41
C ALA A 166 7.79 -7.87 9.55
N VAL A 167 6.86 -6.93 9.37
CA VAL A 167 5.74 -6.71 10.28
C VAL A 167 4.40 -6.85 9.55
N PRO A 168 3.57 -7.86 9.89
CA PRO A 168 2.18 -7.85 9.47
C PRO A 168 1.41 -6.81 10.28
N LEU A 169 0.61 -6.00 9.61
CA LEU A 169 -0.24 -5.02 10.27
C LEU A 169 -1.55 -5.66 10.69
N GLY A 170 -1.77 -5.69 12.01
CA GLY A 170 -2.99 -6.19 12.61
C GLY A 170 -4.23 -5.34 12.30
N SER A 171 -5.36 -5.69 12.90
CA SER A 171 -6.69 -5.16 12.57
C SER A 171 -6.80 -3.62 12.58
N ALA A 172 -6.01 -2.91 13.37
CA ALA A 172 -6.05 -1.45 13.42
C ALA A 172 -5.62 -0.78 12.11
N PHE A 173 -4.60 -1.32 11.42
CA PHE A 173 -4.06 -0.75 10.19
C PHE A 173 -4.44 -1.61 8.95
N GLY A 174 -4.41 -2.94 9.08
CA GLY A 174 -4.74 -3.88 7.99
C GLY A 174 -6.21 -3.86 7.54
N GLN A 175 -7.12 -3.33 8.37
CA GLN A 175 -8.52 -3.10 7.99
C GLN A 175 -8.86 -1.63 7.76
N ALA A 176 -7.89 -0.73 7.93
CA ALA A 176 -8.10 0.69 7.72
C ALA A 176 -8.15 1.00 6.21
N THR A 177 -9.09 1.86 5.84
CA THR A 177 -9.16 2.46 4.51
C THR A 177 -8.48 3.82 4.58
N LEU A 178 -7.30 3.93 3.99
CA LEU A 178 -6.41 5.07 4.06
C LEU A 178 -6.54 5.93 2.80
N SER A 179 -6.54 7.25 2.96
CA SER A 179 -6.30 8.21 1.87
C SER A 179 -4.83 8.63 1.79
N GLY A 180 -4.07 8.41 2.85
CA GLY A 180 -2.65 8.68 2.91
C GLY A 180 -1.96 7.95 4.06
N LEU A 181 -0.66 7.79 3.96
CA LEU A 181 0.20 7.15 4.95
C LEU A 181 1.46 8.00 5.13
N THR A 182 1.77 8.36 6.36
CA THR A 182 3.08 8.91 6.73
C THR A 182 3.86 7.85 7.48
N VAL A 183 5.06 7.56 6.99
CA VAL A 183 6.07 6.74 7.67
C VAL A 183 7.14 7.68 8.23
N SER A 184 7.47 7.52 9.49
CA SER A 184 8.57 8.22 10.14
C SER A 184 9.24 7.34 11.20
N ALA A 185 10.30 7.85 11.83
CA ALA A 185 10.92 7.20 12.97
C ALA A 185 11.01 8.15 14.16
N CYS A 186 11.14 7.59 15.35
CA CYS A 186 11.48 8.33 16.56
C CYS A 186 12.54 7.55 17.36
N LEU A 187 13.27 8.25 18.23
CA LEU A 187 14.24 7.62 19.13
C LEU A 187 13.74 7.61 20.56
N PHE A 188 14.14 6.60 21.33
CA PHE A 188 13.85 6.54 22.75
C PHE A 188 14.73 7.52 23.55
N ASP A 189 14.13 8.19 24.52
CA ASP A 189 14.82 9.11 25.43
C ASP A 189 15.48 8.44 26.65
N GLY A 190 15.38 7.10 26.75
CA GLY A 190 15.82 6.31 27.90
C GLY A 190 14.83 6.29 29.08
N ASN A 191 13.78 7.11 29.04
CA ASN A 191 12.68 7.14 30.03
C ASN A 191 11.39 6.52 29.49
N GLY A 192 11.44 5.90 28.30
CA GLY A 192 10.33 5.23 27.64
C GLY A 192 9.49 6.12 26.73
N SER A 193 9.86 7.40 26.54
CA SER A 193 9.23 8.25 25.51
C SER A 193 9.97 8.12 24.19
N CYS A 194 9.23 8.20 23.09
CA CYS A 194 9.80 8.21 21.74
C CYS A 194 9.58 9.59 21.11
N PHE A 195 10.67 10.26 20.68
CA PHE A 195 10.62 11.63 20.19
C PHE A 195 11.18 11.76 18.76
N ASN A 196 10.57 12.66 18.00
CA ASN A 196 11.00 13.11 16.68
C ASN A 196 10.56 14.59 16.55
N PRO A 197 11.41 15.49 16.03
CA PRO A 197 12.76 15.25 15.51
C PRO A 197 13.77 14.87 16.61
N ALA A 198 14.75 14.04 16.26
CA ALA A 198 15.78 13.50 17.15
C ALA A 198 17.19 13.99 16.77
N ALA A 199 17.29 15.27 16.39
CA ALA A 199 18.54 15.92 15.99
C ALA A 199 19.26 15.16 14.85
N ASN A 200 18.50 14.82 13.82
CA ASN A 200 18.92 14.12 12.61
C ASN A 200 19.32 12.65 12.81
N GLN A 201 18.84 11.99 13.86
CA GLN A 201 19.25 10.63 14.21
C GLN A 201 18.14 9.59 14.09
N ALA A 202 16.87 10.01 13.99
CA ALA A 202 15.76 9.09 13.79
C ALA A 202 15.71 8.65 12.32
N GLN A 203 16.52 7.65 11.97
CA GLN A 203 16.62 7.13 10.62
C GLN A 203 16.07 5.71 10.53
N PHE A 204 15.49 5.37 9.38
CA PHE A 204 14.86 4.08 9.16
C PHE A 204 14.99 3.63 7.71
N ALA A 205 14.84 2.33 7.50
CA ALA A 205 14.65 1.75 6.18
C ALA A 205 13.28 1.07 6.11
N ILE A 206 12.63 1.14 4.95
CA ILE A 206 11.41 0.39 4.64
C ILE A 206 11.49 -0.24 3.27
N ASP A 207 10.86 -1.40 3.13
CA ASP A 207 10.70 -2.11 1.87
C ASP A 207 9.41 -2.96 1.88
N ASN A 208 9.02 -3.48 0.71
CA ASN A 208 7.93 -4.44 0.52
C ASN A 208 6.61 -4.05 1.19
N LEU A 209 6.17 -2.80 1.02
CA LEU A 209 4.88 -2.36 1.58
C LEU A 209 3.76 -3.07 0.83
N ASN A 210 3.10 -4.01 1.50
CA ASN A 210 1.98 -4.77 0.96
C ASN A 210 0.70 -3.93 1.06
N VAL A 211 0.24 -3.44 -0.09
CA VAL A 211 -0.89 -2.52 -0.20
C VAL A 211 -1.99 -3.10 -1.07
N SER A 212 -3.21 -2.61 -0.91
CA SER A 212 -4.30 -2.97 -1.82
C SER A 212 -5.23 -1.79 -2.07
N ALA A 213 -5.64 -1.59 -3.33
CA ALA A 213 -6.65 -0.60 -3.66
C ALA A 213 -7.99 -0.95 -3.01
N VAL A 214 -8.68 0.06 -2.47
CA VAL A 214 -10.04 -0.08 -1.90
C VAL A 214 -11.03 0.49 -2.91
N PRO A 215 -11.88 -0.33 -3.55
CA PRO A 215 -12.87 0.17 -4.50
C PRO A 215 -13.82 1.16 -3.83
N GLU A 216 -14.10 2.27 -4.51
CA GLU A 216 -15.04 3.25 -3.99
C GLU A 216 -16.45 2.65 -3.84
N PRO A 217 -17.24 3.05 -2.83
CA PRO A 217 -18.62 2.60 -2.68
C PRO A 217 -19.49 2.86 -3.92
N SER A 218 -19.19 3.94 -4.66
CA SER A 218 -19.85 4.30 -5.92
C SER A 218 -19.63 3.25 -7.02
N ALA A 219 -18.47 2.59 -7.06
CA ALA A 219 -18.16 1.55 -8.03
C ALA A 219 -19.11 0.36 -7.88
N TYR A 220 -19.38 -0.05 -6.63
CA TYR A 220 -20.40 -1.07 -6.35
C TYR A 220 -21.79 -0.60 -6.72
N ALA A 221 -22.15 0.65 -6.42
CA ALA A 221 -23.45 1.20 -6.80
C ALA A 221 -23.64 1.18 -8.32
N MET A 222 -22.64 1.61 -9.10
CA MET A 222 -22.68 1.63 -10.56
C MET A 222 -22.68 0.22 -11.16
N LEU A 223 -21.93 -0.71 -10.58
CA LEU A 223 -21.99 -2.12 -10.95
C LEU A 223 -23.40 -2.68 -10.72
N MET A 224 -23.98 -2.46 -9.54
CA MET A 224 -25.32 -2.93 -9.21
C MET A 224 -26.39 -2.28 -10.09
N LEU A 225 -26.24 -1.00 -10.42
CA LEU A 225 -27.11 -0.31 -11.37
C LEU A 225 -26.99 -0.90 -12.78
N GLY A 226 -25.77 -1.19 -13.24
CA GLY A 226 -25.51 -1.86 -14.53
C GLY A 226 -26.17 -3.24 -14.58
N LEU A 227 -25.96 -4.07 -13.55
CA LEU A 227 -26.56 -5.38 -13.41
C LEU A 227 -28.09 -5.31 -13.34
N GLY A 228 -28.64 -4.34 -12.60
CA GLY A 228 -30.07 -4.06 -12.53
C GLY A 228 -30.67 -3.69 -13.89
N GLY A 229 -29.97 -2.86 -14.67
CA GLY A 229 -30.36 -2.48 -16.03
C GLY A 229 -30.39 -3.68 -16.98
N VAL A 230 -29.36 -4.53 -16.96
CA VAL A 230 -29.30 -5.76 -17.77
C VAL A 230 -30.44 -6.72 -17.40
N ALA A 231 -30.69 -6.94 -16.11
CA ALA A 231 -31.77 -7.80 -15.64
C ALA A 231 -33.15 -7.27 -16.07
N PHE A 232 -33.37 -5.95 -16.02
CA PHE A 232 -34.61 -5.33 -16.46
C PHE A 232 -34.82 -5.46 -17.98
N ALA A 233 -33.77 -5.24 -18.78
CA ALA A 233 -33.82 -5.40 -20.23
C ALA A 233 -34.08 -6.87 -20.63
N ALA A 234 -33.46 -7.84 -19.94
CA ALA A 234 -33.71 -9.26 -20.17
C ALA A 234 -35.18 -9.64 -19.90
N ARG A 235 -35.78 -9.13 -18.81
CA ARG A 235 -37.20 -9.35 -18.49
C ARG A 235 -38.13 -8.81 -19.59
N ARG A 236 -37.82 -7.65 -20.18
CA ARG A 236 -38.62 -7.07 -21.27
C ARG A 236 -38.62 -7.95 -22.52
N ARG A 237 -37.46 -8.51 -22.88
CA ARG A 237 -37.33 -9.39 -24.07
C ARG A 237 -38.11 -10.71 -23.91
N VAL A 238 -38.12 -11.29 -22.70
CA VAL A 238 -38.91 -12.50 -22.43
C VAL A 238 -40.41 -12.24 -22.57
N ARG A 239 -40.90 -11.08 -22.12
CA ARG A 239 -42.32 -10.69 -22.28
C ARG A 239 -42.71 -10.46 -23.74
N GLN A 240 -41.84 -9.86 -24.55
CA GLN A 240 -42.10 -9.64 -25.98
C GLN A 240 -42.13 -10.97 -26.76
N ASN A 241 -41.22 -11.91 -26.45
CA ASN A 241 -41.21 -13.22 -27.09
C ASN A 241 -42.36 -14.13 -26.62
N GLY A 242 -42.88 -13.93 -25.40
CA GLY A 242 -44.09 -14.63 -24.92
C GLY A 242 -45.38 -14.10 -25.56
N ALA A 243 -45.43 -12.83 -25.94
CA ALA A 243 -46.58 -12.25 -26.64
C ALA A 243 -46.70 -12.69 -28.11
N ALA A 244 -45.58 -13.02 -28.76
CA ALA A 244 -45.57 -13.51 -30.15
C ALA A 244 -46.06 -14.97 -30.30
N ALA A 245 -46.12 -15.75 -29.22
CA ALA A 245 -46.58 -17.15 -29.25
C ALA A 245 -48.10 -17.33 -29.13
N ASN A 246 -48.86 -16.22 -29.01
CA ASN A 246 -50.31 -16.24 -28.74
C ASN A 246 -51.15 -15.58 -29.85
N LEU A 247 -50.67 -15.58 -31.10
CA LEU A 247 -51.51 -15.24 -32.25
C LEU A 247 -52.51 -16.39 -32.47
N PRO A 248 -53.83 -16.17 -32.30
CA PRO A 248 -54.82 -17.18 -32.64
C PRO A 248 -54.80 -17.37 -34.15
N VAL A 249 -54.61 -18.63 -34.59
CA VAL A 249 -54.88 -19.04 -35.97
C VAL A 249 -56.39 -18.84 -36.20
N GLN A 250 -56.75 -17.82 -36.98
CA GLN A 250 -58.11 -17.67 -37.49
C GLN A 250 -58.22 -18.37 -38.86
N ALA A 251 -59.22 -19.25 -38.92
CA ALA A 251 -59.88 -19.89 -40.07
C ALA A 251 -59.04 -20.82 -40.96
#